data_AF-A0A1A0UBS1-F1
#
_entry.id   AF-A0A1A0UBS1-F1
#
_cell.length_a   1.000
_cell.length_b   1.000
_cell.length_c   1.000
_cell.angle_alpha   90.00
_cell.angle_beta   90.00
_cell.angle_gamma   90.00
#
_symmetry.space_group_name_H-M   'P 1'
#
loop_
_entity.id
_entity.type
_entity.pdbx_description
1 polymer ?
#
loop_
_entity_poly.entity_id
_entity_poly.type
_entity_poly.pdbx_seq_one_letter_code
_entity_poly.pdbx_strand_id
1 'polypeptide(L)'
;MALLLLVLKVALIAFIVVGTGVLIARAIRRSRTNRLDPRWKGRSAQPGYEASAHGAMPNTPLPEWAYWDDEDDEHGDGRLR
;
A
#
# COMPACT_ATOMS: atom_id res chain seq x y z
N MET A 1 -24.91 18.92 -43.95
CA MET A 1 -25.05 19.28 -42.53
C MET A 1 -25.07 18.04 -41.62
N ALA A 2 -26.12 17.20 -41.66
CA ALA A 2 -26.25 16.04 -40.77
C ALA A 2 -25.11 15.00 -40.87
N LEU A 3 -24.70 14.64 -42.09
CA LEU A 3 -23.63 13.66 -42.31
C LEU A 3 -22.27 14.16 -41.80
N LEU A 4 -21.99 15.46 -41.98
CA LEU A 4 -20.75 16.09 -41.48
C LEU A 4 -20.71 16.09 -39.95
N LEU A 5 -21.83 16.42 -39.30
CA LEU A 5 -21.95 16.35 -37.84
C LEU A 5 -21.80 14.91 -37.31
N LEU A 6 -22.33 13.93 -38.03
CA LEU A 6 -22.19 12.52 -37.67
C LEU A 6 -20.71 12.10 -37.73
N VAL A 7 -20.03 12.41 -38.83
CA VAL A 7 -18.60 12.11 -38.99
C VAL A 7 -17.77 12.81 -37.90
N LEU A 8 -18.03 14.08 -37.62
CA LEU A 8 -17.32 14.84 -36.59
C LEU A 8 -17.52 14.23 -35.20
N LYS A 9 -18.74 13.79 -34.88
CA LYS A 9 -19.05 13.17 -33.59
C LYS A 9 -18.33 11.83 -33.41
N VAL A 10 -18.32 11.00 -34.45
CA VAL A 10 -17.61 9.72 -34.43
C VAL A 10 -16.10 9.95 -34.30
N ALA A 11 -15.55 10.91 -35.05
CA ALA A 11 -14.15 11.28 -34.97
C ALA A 11 -13.77 11.79 -33.57
N LEU A 12 -14.61 12.62 -32.96
CA LEU A 12 -14.41 13.12 -31.60
C LEU A 12 -14.38 11.98 -30.57
N ILE A 13 -15.34 11.05 -30.65
CA ILE A 13 -15.39 9.90 -29.74
C ILE A 13 -14.14 9.03 -29.92
N ALA A 14 -13.76 8.71 -31.16
CA ALA A 14 -12.56 7.93 -31.43
C ALA A 14 -11.30 8.62 -30.88
N PHE A 15 -11.17 9.93 -31.07
CA PHE A 15 -10.06 10.72 -30.56
C PHE A 15 -9.99 10.68 -29.02
N ILE A 16 -11.12 10.83 -28.33
CA ILE A 16 -11.17 10.77 -26.86
C ILE A 16 -10.79 9.38 -26.37
N VAL A 17 -11.33 8.32 -26.98
CA VAL A 17 -11.05 6.94 -26.56
C VAL A 17 -9.57 6.61 -26.76
N VAL A 18 -9.01 6.92 -27.93
CA VAL A 18 -7.58 6.70 -28.23
C VAL A 18 -6.70 7.54 -27.31
N GLY A 19 -7.00 8.83 -27.16
CA GLY A 19 -6.25 9.74 -26.29
C GLY A 19 -6.26 9.30 -24.83
N THR A 20 -7.42 8.88 -24.32
CA THR A 20 -7.57 8.36 -22.95
C THR A 20 -6.81 7.04 -22.78
N GLY A 21 -6.89 6.14 -23.75
CA GLY A 21 -6.12 4.90 -23.76
C GLY A 21 -4.61 5.15 -23.70
N VAL A 22 -4.10 6.10 -24.50
CA VAL A 22 -2.68 6.51 -24.48
C VAL A 22 -2.29 7.13 -23.13
N LEU A 23 -3.14 7.98 -22.54
CA LEU A 23 -2.89 8.57 -21.22
C LEU A 23 -2.83 7.51 -20.13
N ILE A 24 -3.78 6.57 -20.11
CA ILE A 24 -3.80 5.45 -19.15
C ILE A 24 -2.57 4.57 -19.34
N ALA A 25 -2.25 4.18 -20.57
CA ALA A 25 -1.08 3.36 -20.86
C ALA A 25 0.21 4.07 -20.44
N ARG A 26 0.33 5.38 -20.69
CA ARG A 26 1.45 6.21 -20.23
C ARG A 26 1.50 6.31 -18.71
N ALA A 27 0.36 6.47 -18.03
CA ALA A 27 0.27 6.53 -16.58
C ALA A 27 0.66 5.20 -15.94
N ILE A 28 0.19 4.06 -16.49
CA ILE A 28 0.59 2.72 -16.07
C ILE A 28 2.08 2.52 -16.32
N ARG A 29 2.59 2.90 -17.49
CA ARG A 29 4.01 2.75 -17.82
C ARG A 29 4.86 3.61 -16.88
N ARG A 30 4.48 4.85 -16.60
CA ARG A 30 5.15 5.73 -15.63
C ARG A 30 5.08 5.18 -14.21
N SER A 31 3.93 4.67 -13.78
CA SER A 31 3.74 4.02 -12.48
C SER A 31 4.61 2.76 -12.35
N ARG A 32 4.65 1.94 -13.40
CA ARG A 32 5.53 0.76 -13.48
C ARG A 32 6.99 1.17 -13.51
N THR A 33 7.39 2.20 -14.24
CA THR A 33 8.76 2.71 -14.22
C THR A 33 9.13 3.23 -12.83
N ASN A 34 8.22 3.89 -12.11
CA ASN A 34 8.45 4.25 -10.69
C ASN A 34 8.59 3.01 -9.79
N ARG A 35 7.82 1.94 -10.04
CA ARG A 35 7.92 0.67 -9.28
C ARG A 35 9.11 -0.22 -9.70
N LEU A 36 9.59 -0.07 -10.93
CA LEU A 36 10.71 -0.80 -11.52
C LEU A 36 12.02 -0.02 -11.40
N ASP A 37 11.97 1.24 -10.93
CA ASP A 37 13.16 1.98 -10.53
C ASP A 37 13.79 1.25 -9.33
N PRO A 38 14.99 0.67 -9.47
CA PRO A 38 15.70 0.05 -8.36
C PRO A 38 15.96 1.05 -7.22
N ARG A 39 15.88 2.36 -7.48
CA ARG A 39 15.97 3.43 -6.47
C ARG A 39 14.70 3.54 -5.60
N TRP A 40 13.54 3.05 -6.07
CA TRP A 40 12.31 2.88 -5.27
C TRP A 40 12.24 1.52 -4.55
N LYS A 41 12.97 0.51 -5.04
CA LYS A 41 13.30 -0.72 -4.30
C LYS A 41 14.53 -0.54 -3.38
N GLY A 42 15.06 0.67 -3.31
CA GLY A 42 16.19 0.99 -2.47
C GLY A 42 15.70 1.27 -1.08
N ARG A 43 15.56 0.22 -0.24
CA ARG A 43 15.61 0.23 1.23
C ARG A 43 15.20 1.58 1.84
N SER A 44 14.04 2.12 1.43
CA SER A 44 13.60 3.38 1.98
C SER A 44 13.07 3.00 3.34
N ALA A 45 13.69 3.58 4.36
CA ALA A 45 13.27 3.49 5.75
C ALA A 45 11.92 4.20 5.95
N GLN A 46 10.93 3.94 5.10
CA GLN A 46 9.55 4.28 5.36
C GLN A 46 8.92 3.03 5.97
N PRO A 47 8.62 3.05 7.28
CA PRO A 47 7.95 1.95 7.96
C PRO A 47 6.51 1.91 7.44
N GLY A 48 6.32 1.25 6.29
CA GLY A 48 5.01 0.90 5.77
C GLY A 48 4.50 -0.38 6.42
N TYR A 49 3.25 -0.73 6.13
CA TYR A 49 2.57 -1.96 6.57
C TYR A 49 3.42 -3.24 6.44
N GLU A 50 4.25 -3.34 5.39
CA GLU A 50 5.13 -4.49 5.15
C GLU A 50 6.23 -4.64 6.21
N ALA A 51 6.72 -3.55 6.80
CA ALA A 51 7.70 -3.60 7.89
C ALA A 51 7.09 -4.11 9.20
N SER A 52 5.81 -3.83 9.44
CA SER A 52 5.05 -4.34 10.58
C SER A 52 4.74 -5.83 10.44
N ALA A 53 4.36 -6.29 9.24
CA ALA A 53 4.06 -7.70 8.98
C ALA A 53 5.29 -8.61 9.10
N HIS A 54 6.48 -8.08 8.83
CA HIS A 54 7.74 -8.84 8.88
C HIS A 54 8.55 -8.62 10.16
N GLY A 55 8.01 -7.92 11.17
CA GLY A 55 8.71 -7.69 12.43
C GLY A 55 10.00 -6.87 12.29
N ALA A 56 10.12 -6.09 11.22
CA ALA A 56 11.28 -5.23 10.95
C ALA A 56 11.10 -3.80 11.49
N MET A 57 10.00 -3.54 12.19
CA MET A 57 9.77 -2.30 12.92
C MET A 57 10.80 -2.21 14.07
N PRO A 58 11.44 -1.04 14.29
CA PRO A 58 12.21 -0.83 15.51
C PRO A 58 11.34 -1.12 16.72
N ASN A 59 11.88 -1.83 17.71
CA ASN A 59 11.17 -2.09 18.96
C ASN A 59 10.84 -0.75 19.62
N THR A 60 9.60 -0.30 19.48
CA THR A 60 9.08 0.81 20.25
C THR A 60 8.78 0.26 21.64
N PRO A 61 9.45 0.75 22.69
CA PRO A 61 9.21 0.24 24.04
C PRO A 61 7.72 0.41 24.35
N LEU A 62 7.11 -0.66 24.85
CA LEU A 62 5.73 -0.61 25.25
C LEU A 62 5.59 0.33 26.46
N PRO A 63 4.54 1.16 26.50
CA PRO A 63 4.29 2.05 27.63
C PRO A 63 4.06 1.25 28.91
N GLU A 64 4.32 1.86 30.07
CA GLU A 64 4.33 1.18 31.38
C GLU A 64 3.03 0.42 31.69
N TRP A 65 1.88 0.92 31.21
CA TRP A 65 0.58 0.26 31.37
C TRP A 65 0.40 -1.02 30.54
N ALA A 66 1.29 -1.33 29.60
CA ALA A 66 1.20 -2.55 28.79
C ALA A 66 1.80 -3.78 29.50
N TYR A 67 2.59 -3.55 30.55
CA TYR A 67 3.02 -4.59 31.48
C TYR A 67 1.96 -4.68 32.57
N TRP A 68 0.80 -5.28 32.25
CA TRP A 68 -0.08 -5.76 33.30
C TRP A 68 0.61 -6.98 33.90
N ASP A 69 0.99 -6.85 35.16
CA ASP A 69 1.61 -7.91 35.94
C ASP A 69 0.53 -8.99 36.14
N ASP A 70 0.64 -10.13 35.44
CA ASP A 70 -0.19 -11.31 35.69
C ASP A 70 0.26 -12.04 36.99
N GLU A 71 0.86 -11.31 37.94
CA GLU A 71 1.26 -11.80 39.25
C GLU A 71 0.13 -11.56 40.26
N ASP A 72 -1.06 -12.13 40.06
CA ASP A 72 -2.04 -12.27 41.15
C ASP A 72 -3.11 -13.37 40.91
N ASP A 73 -2.80 -14.41 40.13
CA ASP A 73 -3.65 -15.60 40.01
C ASP A 73 -3.10 -16.79 40.84
N GLU A 74 -3.78 -16.99 41.97
CA GLU A 74 -3.73 -18.04 42.99
C GLU A 74 -3.37 -19.48 42.55
N HIS A 75 -2.59 -20.22 43.37
CA HIS A 75 -3.03 -21.43 44.10
C HIS A 75 -1.90 -22.40 44.52
N GLY A 76 -1.91 -22.78 45.80
CA GLY A 76 -1.59 -24.16 46.21
C GLY A 76 -0.27 -24.38 46.97
N ASP A 77 -0.09 -23.78 48.16
CA ASP A 77 0.83 -24.35 49.15
C ASP A 77 0.24 -25.65 49.69
N GLY A 78 0.70 -26.74 49.12
CA GLY A 78 0.37 -28.07 49.56
C GLY A 78 1.37 -29.05 49.00
N ARG A 79 2.62 -29.04 49.50
CA ARG A 79 3.42 -30.27 49.74
C ARG A 79 4.85 -30.06 50.26
N LEU A 80 5.16 -30.84 51.30
CA LEU A 80 6.42 -31.54 51.60
C LEU A 80 7.51 -30.81 52.41
N ARG A 81 7.45 -30.97 53.73
CA ARG A 81 8.55 -31.60 54.50
C ARG A 81 8.10 -32.13 55.85
#